data_AF-A0A354F545-F1
#
_entry.id   AF-A0A354F545-F1
#
_cell.length_a   1.000
_cell.length_b   1.000
_cell.length_c   1.000
_cell.angle_alpha   90.00
_cell.angle_beta   90.00
_cell.angle_gamma   90.00
#
_symmetry.space_group_name_H-M   'P 1'
#
loop_
_entity.id
_entity.type
_entity.pdbx_description
1 polymer ?
#
loop_
_entity_poly.entity_id
_entity_poly.type
_entity_poly.pdbx_seq_one_letter_code
_entity_poly.pdbx_strand_id
1 'polypeptide(L)'
;MFQVIEFTDLTGEGKKKERERFLKGFEGLPVDKFSMIPPHTFGGKVEREEGKGFRRLGSKYVPCTFLWYSMSVRWDGMVVPCCVDLAGNMAVGDVRKESLLDIWNSPVLMDIRFKIAAGRYKEIPLCSGCDILWKEQVLGIPVKSIKELKYFLTGAR
;
A
#
# COMPACT_ATOMS: atom_id res chain seq x y z
N MET A 1 10.21 9.39 11.10
CA MET A 1 10.14 9.18 9.63
C MET A 1 9.03 10.03 9.04
N PHE A 2 9.37 10.99 8.17
CA PHE A 2 8.41 11.82 7.45
C PHE A 2 8.23 11.25 6.04
N GLN A 3 6.99 10.98 5.64
CA GLN A 3 6.68 10.38 4.33
C GLN A 3 5.78 11.30 3.53
N VAL A 4 6.11 11.46 2.24
CA VAL A 4 5.36 12.29 1.29
C VAL A 4 4.99 11.44 0.08
N ILE A 5 3.72 11.49 -0.31
CA ILE A 5 3.25 10.89 -1.57
C ILE A 5 3.47 11.92 -2.68
N GLU A 6 4.31 11.57 -3.65
CA GLU A 6 4.68 12.47 -4.74
C GLU A 6 3.71 12.31 -5.92
N PHE A 7 2.65 13.11 -5.93
CA PHE A 7 1.63 13.09 -7.00
C PHE A 7 2.15 13.59 -8.36
N THR A 8 3.33 14.20 -8.42
CA THR A 8 3.93 14.71 -9.65
C THR A 8 4.72 13.64 -10.40
N ASP A 9 4.42 13.47 -11.69
CA ASP A 9 5.22 12.60 -12.57
C ASP A 9 6.65 13.16 -12.77
N LEU A 10 7.62 12.28 -12.58
CA LEU A 10 9.05 12.56 -12.43
C LEU A 10 9.83 12.68 -13.77
N THR A 11 9.18 13.13 -14.84
CA THR A 11 9.76 13.05 -16.21
C THR A 11 10.37 14.35 -16.75
N GLY A 12 10.80 15.31 -15.92
CA GLY A 12 11.41 16.57 -16.41
C GLY A 12 12.52 17.16 -15.53
N GLU A 13 13.61 17.64 -16.17
CA GLU A 13 14.81 18.21 -15.53
C GLU A 13 14.53 19.40 -14.58
N GLY A 14 13.45 20.15 -14.80
CA GLY A 14 13.03 21.26 -13.93
C GLY A 14 12.66 20.84 -12.49
N LYS A 15 12.30 19.57 -12.26
CA LYS A 15 11.76 19.10 -10.97
C LYS A 15 12.78 18.62 -9.96
N LYS A 16 14.02 18.28 -10.38
CA LYS A 16 15.11 17.93 -9.44
C LYS A 16 15.42 19.11 -8.51
N LYS A 17 15.43 20.32 -9.06
CA LYS A 17 15.62 21.57 -8.31
C LYS A 17 14.47 21.85 -7.34
N GLU A 18 13.22 21.55 -7.71
CA GLU A 18 12.06 21.70 -6.81
C GLU A 18 12.11 20.71 -5.65
N ARG A 19 12.44 19.45 -5.93
CA ARG A 19 12.65 18.42 -4.92
C ARG A 19 13.76 18.81 -3.94
N GLU A 20 14.90 19.27 -4.46
CA GLU A 20 16.01 19.78 -3.64
C GLU A 20 15.57 20.98 -2.79
N ARG A 21 14.82 21.93 -3.38
CA ARG A 21 14.27 23.08 -2.64
C ARG A 21 13.32 22.65 -1.53
N PHE A 22 12.44 21.70 -1.78
CA PHE A 22 11.52 21.16 -0.78
C PHE A 22 12.28 20.47 0.36
N LEU A 23 13.28 19.65 0.04
CA LEU A 23 14.12 18.98 1.03
C LEU A 23 14.93 19.97 1.88
N LYS A 24 15.43 21.06 1.28
CA LYS A 24 16.11 22.15 2.01
C LYS A 24 15.26 22.76 3.12
N GLY A 25 13.92 22.78 2.97
CA GLY A 25 13.03 23.28 4.02
C GLY A 25 13.06 22.47 5.32
N PHE A 26 13.64 21.27 5.28
CA PHE A 26 13.80 20.40 6.45
C PHE A 26 15.24 20.36 6.99
N GLU A 27 16.18 21.12 6.39
CA GLU A 27 17.54 21.24 6.91
C GLU A 27 17.52 21.86 8.32
N GLY A 28 18.23 21.23 9.27
CA GLY A 28 18.29 21.67 10.67
C GLY A 28 17.08 21.26 11.53
N LEU A 29 16.05 20.64 10.96
CA LEU A 29 14.96 20.05 11.74
C LEU A 29 15.34 18.64 12.22
N PRO A 30 14.82 18.17 13.37
CA PRO A 30 15.09 16.83 13.90
C PRO A 30 14.31 15.75 13.13
N VAL A 31 14.56 15.62 11.83
CA VAL A 31 13.92 14.62 10.96
C VAL A 31 14.84 13.41 10.79
N ASP A 32 14.50 12.27 11.40
CA ASP A 32 15.36 11.08 11.34
C ASP A 32 15.41 10.43 9.95
N LYS A 33 14.30 10.44 9.21
CA LYS A 33 14.19 9.76 7.90
C LYS A 33 13.14 10.44 7.04
N PHE A 34 13.50 10.76 5.81
CA PHE A 34 12.58 11.29 4.80
C PHE A 34 12.31 10.23 3.72
N SER A 35 11.04 10.02 3.37
CA SER A 35 10.64 9.06 2.34
C SER A 35 9.65 9.69 1.38
N MET A 36 10.04 9.85 0.11
CA MET A 36 9.08 10.13 -0.96
C MET A 36 8.70 8.82 -1.63
N ILE A 37 7.39 8.59 -1.74
CA ILE A 37 6.83 7.41 -2.39
C ILE A 37 5.93 7.83 -3.55
N PRO A 38 5.91 7.08 -4.67
CA PRO A 38 4.93 7.31 -5.71
C PRO A 38 3.52 6.98 -5.18
N PRO A 39 2.47 7.59 -5.76
CA PRO A 39 1.10 7.25 -5.40
C PRO A 39 0.78 5.81 -5.78
N HIS A 40 -0.14 5.21 -5.02
CA HIS A 40 -0.78 3.93 -5.34
C HIS A 40 -2.01 4.15 -6.22
N THR A 41 -2.53 3.10 -6.86
CA THR A 41 -3.78 3.20 -7.65
C THR A 41 -5.04 3.24 -6.77
N PHE A 42 -4.88 3.17 -5.44
CA PHE A 42 -5.98 3.09 -4.47
C PHE A 42 -7.00 1.99 -4.80
N GLY A 43 -6.50 0.78 -5.09
CA GLY A 43 -7.34 -0.35 -5.50
C GLY A 43 -7.85 -0.22 -6.94
N GLY A 44 -7.09 0.46 -7.81
CA GLY A 44 -7.46 0.69 -9.21
C GLY A 44 -8.46 1.82 -9.42
N LYS A 45 -8.79 2.61 -8.39
CA LYS A 45 -9.77 3.71 -8.47
C LYS A 45 -9.18 5.02 -8.99
N VAL A 46 -7.86 5.17 -9.00
CA VAL A 46 -7.17 6.35 -9.54
C VAL A 46 -6.42 5.94 -10.79
N GLU A 47 -6.80 6.54 -11.93
CA GLU A 47 -6.10 6.45 -13.20
C GLU A 47 -5.03 7.56 -13.28
N ARG A 48 -3.93 7.31 -13.99
CA ARG A 48 -2.93 8.33 -14.35
C ARG A 48 -2.98 8.56 -15.86
N GLU A 49 -2.58 9.75 -16.30
CA GLU A 49 -2.46 10.11 -17.72
C GLU A 49 -1.74 9.00 -18.52
N GLU A 50 -2.24 8.73 -19.73
CA GLU A 50 -1.66 7.76 -20.66
C GLU A 50 -0.15 7.98 -20.82
N GLY A 51 0.63 6.91 -20.70
CA GLY A 51 2.10 6.94 -20.82
C GLY A 51 2.87 7.16 -19.51
N LYS A 52 2.20 7.43 -18.38
CA LYS A 52 2.85 7.62 -17.07
C LYS A 52 2.31 6.62 -16.05
N GLY A 53 2.64 5.35 -16.26
CA GLY A 53 2.14 4.28 -15.40
C GLY A 53 2.46 4.50 -13.92
N PHE A 54 1.50 4.20 -13.04
CA PHE A 54 1.83 3.72 -11.70
C PHE A 54 2.91 2.66 -11.89
N ARG A 55 4.06 2.83 -11.25
CA ARG A 55 5.19 1.92 -11.43
C ARG A 55 4.61 0.51 -11.33
N ARG A 56 4.63 -0.28 -12.42
CA ARG A 56 4.47 -1.73 -12.29
C ARG A 56 5.61 -2.13 -11.38
N LEU A 57 5.30 -2.26 -10.09
CA LEU A 57 6.31 -2.40 -9.05
C LEU A 57 7.06 -3.73 -9.26
N GLY A 58 6.53 -4.63 -10.10
CA GLY A 58 7.20 -5.67 -10.89
C GLY A 58 6.18 -6.41 -11.78
N SER A 59 6.58 -7.53 -12.40
CA SER A 59 5.70 -8.37 -13.24
C SER A 59 5.17 -9.62 -12.53
N LYS A 60 5.63 -9.89 -11.31
CA LYS A 60 5.28 -11.09 -10.55
C LYS A 60 4.21 -10.80 -9.51
N TYR A 61 3.26 -11.72 -9.40
CA TYR A 61 2.21 -11.68 -8.40
C TYR A 61 2.79 -11.90 -7.00
N VAL A 62 2.38 -11.07 -6.05
CA VAL A 62 2.72 -11.17 -4.63
C VAL A 62 1.43 -11.08 -3.82
N PRO A 63 1.04 -12.13 -3.08
CA PRO A 63 -0.10 -12.05 -2.17
C PRO A 63 0.02 -10.86 -1.22
N CYS A 64 -1.05 -10.07 -1.11
CA CYS A 64 -1.07 -8.93 -0.20
C CYS A 64 -1.11 -9.42 1.25
N THR A 65 -0.05 -9.17 2.02
CA THR A 65 0.02 -9.60 3.42
C THR A 65 -0.85 -8.76 4.37
N PHE A 66 -1.38 -7.62 3.92
CA PHE A 66 -2.17 -6.69 4.75
C PHE A 66 -3.34 -7.39 5.47
N LEU A 67 -3.99 -8.34 4.80
CA LEU A 67 -5.13 -9.11 5.32
C LEU A 67 -4.80 -9.98 6.55
N TRP A 68 -3.51 -10.23 6.83
CA TRP A 68 -3.05 -11.08 7.94
C TRP A 68 -2.60 -10.29 9.17
N TYR A 69 -2.43 -8.98 9.07
CA TYR A 69 -2.03 -8.16 10.22
C TYR A 69 -2.83 -6.87 10.39
N SER A 70 -3.76 -6.54 9.48
CA SER A 70 -4.53 -5.31 9.56
C SER A 70 -5.93 -5.42 8.96
N MET A 71 -6.84 -4.65 9.54
CA MET A 71 -8.16 -4.27 9.05
C MET A 71 -8.41 -2.82 9.48
N SER A 72 -9.30 -2.10 8.81
CA SER A 72 -9.54 -0.68 9.11
C SER A 72 -10.98 -0.47 9.56
N VAL A 73 -11.16 0.16 10.71
CA VAL A 73 -12.46 0.62 11.21
C VAL A 73 -12.71 2.01 10.65
N ARG A 74 -13.82 2.17 9.94
CA ARG A 74 -14.26 3.45 9.40
C ARG A 74 -14.97 4.29 10.45
N TRP A 75 -15.12 5.58 10.17
CA TRP A 75 -15.80 6.54 11.04
C TRP A 75 -17.24 6.17 11.38
N ASP A 76 -17.91 5.41 10.50
CA ASP A 76 -19.29 4.95 10.66
C ASP A 76 -19.41 3.59 11.37
N GLY A 77 -18.30 3.04 11.88
CA GLY A 77 -18.24 1.76 12.58
C GLY A 77 -18.10 0.54 11.64
N MET A 78 -18.22 0.72 10.32
CA MET A 78 -17.99 -0.36 9.37
C MET A 78 -16.52 -0.75 9.33
N VAL A 79 -16.23 -2.05 9.23
CA VAL A 79 -14.86 -2.57 9.09
C VAL A 79 -14.60 -2.95 7.65
N VAL A 80 -13.45 -2.55 7.11
CA VAL A 80 -12.99 -2.89 5.75
C VAL A 80 -11.65 -3.63 5.82
N PRO A 81 -11.35 -4.53 4.86
CA PRO A 81 -10.15 -5.37 4.89
C PRO A 81 -8.89 -4.62 4.43
N CYS A 82 -9.02 -3.41 3.89
CA CYS A 82 -7.90 -2.63 3.39
C CYS A 82 -8.12 -1.13 3.57
N CYS A 83 -7.11 -0.41 4.04
CA CYS A 83 -7.18 1.05 4.26
C CYS A 83 -7.35 1.86 2.97
N VAL A 84 -7.04 1.29 1.80
CA VAL A 84 -7.26 1.95 0.50
C VAL A 84 -8.73 1.92 0.07
N ASP A 85 -9.59 1.16 0.74
CA ASP A 85 -11.03 1.16 0.48
C ASP A 85 -11.74 2.36 1.12
N LEU A 86 -11.41 3.56 0.65
CA LEU A 86 -11.95 4.81 1.18
C LEU A 86 -13.48 4.90 1.05
N ALA A 87 -14.04 4.29 0.00
CA ALA A 87 -15.49 4.23 -0.22
C ALA A 87 -16.18 3.16 0.65
N GLY A 88 -15.44 2.18 1.17
CA GLY A 88 -15.97 1.07 1.96
C GLY A 88 -16.85 0.12 1.16
N ASN A 89 -16.49 -0.11 -0.10
CA ASN A 89 -17.24 -1.00 -0.98
C ASN A 89 -17.10 -2.48 -0.58
N MET A 90 -16.15 -2.82 0.30
CA MET A 90 -15.96 -4.16 0.84
C MET A 90 -16.01 -4.15 2.36
N ALA A 91 -17.15 -3.75 2.94
CA ALA A 91 -17.36 -3.93 4.37
C ALA A 91 -17.36 -5.44 4.72
N VAL A 92 -16.61 -5.81 5.76
CA VAL A 92 -16.47 -7.19 6.25
C VAL A 92 -17.07 -7.40 7.64
N GLY A 93 -17.61 -6.34 8.25
CA GLY A 93 -18.26 -6.38 9.55
C GLY A 93 -18.59 -4.98 10.07
N ASP A 94 -19.19 -4.91 11.26
CA ASP A 94 -19.60 -3.68 11.93
C ASP A 94 -19.30 -3.76 13.44
N VAL A 95 -18.42 -2.90 13.94
CA VAL A 95 -17.98 -2.93 15.34
C VAL A 95 -19.09 -2.56 16.33
N ARG A 96 -20.22 -2.03 15.85
CA ARG A 96 -21.41 -1.76 16.66
C ARG A 96 -22.23 -3.02 16.94
N LYS A 97 -21.96 -4.11 16.21
CA LYS A 97 -22.73 -5.38 16.25
C LYS A 97 -21.88 -6.57 16.65
N GLU A 98 -20.63 -6.60 16.23
CA GLU A 98 -19.73 -7.74 16.37
C GLU A 98 -18.40 -7.30 17.01
N SER A 99 -17.72 -8.21 17.72
CA SER A 99 -16.39 -7.92 18.22
C SER A 99 -15.37 -7.90 17.06
N LEU A 100 -14.27 -7.15 17.22
CA LEU A 100 -13.20 -7.15 16.22
C LEU A 100 -12.65 -8.55 15.96
N LEU A 101 -12.60 -9.41 16.98
CA LEU A 101 -12.10 -10.77 16.84
C LEU A 101 -13.03 -11.64 16.00
N ASP A 102 -14.34 -11.46 16.14
CA ASP A 102 -15.34 -12.17 15.34
C ASP A 102 -15.29 -11.71 13.88
N ILE A 103 -15.20 -10.40 13.65
CA ILE A 103 -15.04 -9.82 12.31
C ILE A 103 -13.75 -10.31 11.66
N TRP A 104 -12.65 -10.36 12.42
CA TRP A 104 -11.34 -10.84 11.96
C TRP A 104 -11.36 -12.30 11.51
N ASN A 105 -12.17 -13.13 12.17
CA ASN A 105 -12.33 -14.54 11.87
C ASN A 105 -13.65 -14.83 11.12
N SER A 106 -14.28 -13.81 10.55
CA SER A 106 -15.53 -13.97 9.83
C SER A 106 -15.30 -14.81 8.55
N PRO A 107 -16.30 -15.58 8.11
CA PRO A 107 -16.23 -16.31 6.85
C PRO A 107 -15.88 -15.41 5.65
N VAL A 108 -16.36 -14.16 5.67
CA VAL A 108 -16.08 -13.17 4.62
C VAL A 108 -14.59 -12.84 4.57
N LEU A 109 -13.98 -12.48 5.70
CA LEU A 109 -12.56 -12.12 5.69
C LEU A 109 -11.64 -13.34 5.45
N MET A 110 -12.05 -14.53 5.92
CA MET A 110 -11.35 -15.78 5.63
C MET A 110 -11.39 -16.14 4.14
N ASP A 111 -12.53 -15.96 3.46
CA ASP A 111 -12.64 -16.18 2.01
C ASP A 111 -11.75 -15.23 1.21
N ILE A 112 -11.68 -13.95 1.60
CA ILE A 112 -10.80 -12.96 0.97
C ILE A 112 -9.33 -13.38 1.13
N ARG A 113 -8.91 -13.80 2.34
CA ARG A 113 -7.55 -14.32 2.60
C ARG A 113 -7.24 -15.54 1.72
N PHE A 114 -8.17 -16.48 1.62
CA PHE A 114 -8.02 -17.68 0.79
C PHE A 114 -7.85 -17.31 -0.69
N LYS A 115 -8.71 -16.44 -1.22
CA LYS A 115 -8.63 -15.95 -2.61
C LYS A 115 -7.30 -15.25 -2.89
N ILE A 116 -6.81 -14.40 -1.99
CA ILE A 116 -5.49 -13.76 -2.14
C ILE A 116 -4.35 -14.79 -2.07
N ALA A 117 -4.37 -15.73 -1.12
CA ALA A 117 -3.33 -16.76 -1.05
C ALA A 117 -3.30 -17.64 -2.30
N ALA A 118 -4.46 -17.95 -2.88
CA ALA A 118 -4.61 -18.76 -4.08
C ALA A 118 -4.40 -17.99 -5.40
N GLY A 119 -4.06 -16.69 -5.37
CA GLY A 119 -3.91 -15.88 -6.59
C GLY A 119 -5.22 -15.55 -7.30
N ARG A 120 -6.37 -15.77 -6.66
CA ARG A 120 -7.72 -15.48 -7.17
C ARG A 120 -8.17 -14.04 -6.87
N TYR A 121 -7.23 -13.10 -6.95
CA TYR A 121 -7.45 -11.68 -6.59
C TYR A 121 -8.46 -10.97 -7.51
N LYS A 122 -8.67 -11.47 -8.74
CA LYS A 122 -9.67 -10.93 -9.68
C LYS A 122 -11.11 -11.14 -9.19
N GLU A 123 -11.33 -12.11 -8.30
CA GLU A 123 -12.64 -12.37 -7.69
C GLU A 123 -12.98 -11.39 -6.56
N ILE A 124 -12.03 -10.53 -6.17
CA ILE A 124 -12.20 -9.54 -5.10
C ILE A 124 -12.24 -8.15 -5.75
N PRO A 125 -13.38 -7.43 -5.72
CA PRO A 125 -13.56 -6.17 -6.45
C PRO A 125 -12.42 -5.16 -6.25
N LEU A 126 -12.03 -4.90 -4.99
CA LEU A 126 -10.95 -3.94 -4.67
C LEU A 126 -9.56 -4.43 -5.11
N CYS A 127 -9.33 -5.74 -5.12
CA CYS A 127 -8.01 -6.29 -5.42
C CYS A 127 -7.78 -6.47 -6.92
N SER A 128 -8.85 -6.54 -7.71
CA SER A 128 -8.80 -6.78 -9.15
C SER A 128 -7.93 -5.76 -9.91
N GLY A 129 -7.97 -4.48 -9.51
CA GLY A 129 -7.19 -3.37 -10.08
C GLY A 129 -6.04 -2.88 -9.19
N CYS A 130 -5.68 -3.63 -8.14
CA CYS A 130 -4.70 -3.17 -7.15
C CYS A 130 -3.25 -3.31 -7.66
N ASP A 131 -2.49 -2.21 -7.63
CA ASP A 131 -1.08 -2.16 -8.05
C ASP A 131 -0.13 -2.82 -7.03
N ILE A 132 -0.52 -2.89 -5.76
CA ILE A 132 0.29 -3.44 -4.66
C ILE A 132 0.58 -4.94 -4.83
N LEU A 133 -0.24 -5.65 -5.59
CA LEU A 133 -0.09 -7.09 -5.86
C LEU A 133 1.08 -7.43 -6.79
N TRP A 134 1.73 -6.44 -7.38
CA TRP A 134 2.75 -6.64 -8.40
C TRP A 134 4.07 -6.03 -7.93
N LYS A 135 5.09 -6.84 -7.63
CA LYS A 135 6.38 -6.33 -7.11
C LYS A 135 7.56 -7.03 -7.75
N GLU A 136 8.68 -6.33 -7.83
CA GLU A 136 9.99 -6.87 -8.18
C GLU A 136 10.43 -7.79 -7.06
N GLN A 137 10.91 -8.97 -7.44
CA GLN A 137 11.29 -10.01 -6.51
C GLN A 137 12.66 -10.57 -6.86
N VAL A 138 13.46 -10.84 -5.83
CA VAL A 138 14.69 -11.63 -5.93
C VAL A 138 14.48 -12.87 -5.08
N LEU A 139 14.64 -14.06 -5.68
CA LEU A 139 14.40 -15.36 -5.00
C LEU A 139 13.01 -15.45 -4.32
N GLY A 140 11.98 -14.86 -4.94
CA GLY A 140 10.60 -14.84 -4.41
C GLY A 140 10.35 -13.81 -3.31
N ILE A 141 11.37 -13.05 -2.89
CA ILE A 141 11.25 -12.03 -1.86
C ILE A 141 11.14 -10.65 -2.51
N PRO A 142 10.14 -9.81 -2.17
CA PRO A 142 10.05 -8.45 -2.67
C PRO A 142 11.31 -7.63 -2.36
N VAL A 143 11.86 -6.94 -3.36
CA VAL A 143 13.13 -6.17 -3.24
C VAL A 143 13.08 -5.15 -2.10
N LYS A 144 11.93 -4.49 -1.90
CA LYS A 144 11.73 -3.54 -0.81
C LYS A 144 11.91 -4.20 0.57
N SER A 145 11.44 -5.43 0.74
CA SER A 145 11.59 -6.17 1.99
C SER A 145 13.05 -6.48 2.30
N ILE A 146 13.86 -6.79 1.28
CA ILE A 146 15.30 -7.01 1.43
C ILE A 146 16.01 -5.72 1.86
N LYS A 147 15.63 -4.58 1.27
CA LYS A 147 16.20 -3.27 1.63
C LYS A 147 15.93 -2.92 3.09
N GLU A 148 14.68 -3.08 3.55
CA GLU A 148 14.32 -2.84 4.96
C GLU A 148 15.03 -3.83 5.91
N LEU A 149 15.18 -5.10 5.52
CA LEU A 149 15.94 -6.07 6.30
C LEU A 149 17.40 -5.64 6.48
N LYS A 150 18.04 -5.10 5.44
CA LYS A 150 19.40 -4.56 5.54
C LYS A 150 19.46 -3.40 6.56
N TYR A 151 18.52 -2.45 6.52
CA TYR A 151 18.44 -1.38 7.52
C TYR A 151 18.30 -1.91 8.94
N PHE A 152 17.42 -2.90 9.14
CA PHE A 152 17.20 -3.53 10.44
C PHE A 152 18.47 -4.24 10.95
N LEU A 153 19.16 -4.99 10.08
CA LEU A 153 20.35 -5.75 10.45
C LEU A 153 21.60 -4.87 10.66
N THR A 154 21.76 -3.80 9.90
CA THR A 154 22.95 -2.94 10.00
C THR A 154 22.81 -1.82 11.02
N GLY A 155 21.62 -1.63 11.62
CA GLY A 155 21.37 -0.56 12.60
C GLY A 155 21.61 0.85 12.07
N ALA A 156 21.70 1.01 10.75
CA ALA A 156 21.96 2.28 10.09
C ALA A 156 20.69 3.14 10.24
N ARG A 157 20.70 4.03 11.22
CA ARG A 157 19.75 5.15 11.31
C ARG A 157 20.00 6.13 10.17
#